data_AF-A0AAU2U7V4-F1
#
_entry.id   AF-A0AAU2U7V4-F1
#
_cell.length_a   1.000
_cell.length_b   1.000
_cell.length_c   1.000
_cell.angle_alpha   90.00
_cell.angle_beta   90.00
_cell.angle_gamma   90.00
#
_symmetry.space_group_name_H-M   'P 1'
#
loop_
_entity.id
_entity.type
_entity.pdbx_description
1 polymer ?
#
loop_
_entity_poly.entity_id
_entity_poly.type
_entity_poly.pdbx_seq_one_letter_code
_entity_poly.pdbx_strand_id
1 'polypeptide(L)'
;MVNRVVRQPALLVSGSGAHLDPHVALSRAITEAAQSRLTQITGSREDIHPAAYRPAVHRRPQPAAGPCAGRAEVAAQHTTEFATDDGEAEHLAARIQAVTGHSPLVVDLTHGLHQRREFAVVKVLAPALRCDRPAHHPRPTQKAAA
;
A
#
# COMPACT_ATOMS: atom_id res chain seq x y z
N MET A 1 -9.43 24.11 -35.90
CA MET A 1 -8.80 23.02 -35.13
C MET A 1 -9.75 22.64 -34.00
N VAL A 2 -10.48 21.53 -34.13
CA VAL A 2 -11.56 21.17 -33.20
C VAL A 2 -10.93 20.65 -31.91
N ASN A 3 -11.21 21.30 -30.78
CA ASN A 3 -10.76 20.88 -29.45
C ASN A 3 -11.49 19.57 -29.09
N ARG A 4 -10.92 18.42 -29.46
CA ARG A 4 -11.51 17.11 -29.19
C ARG A 4 -11.39 16.86 -27.69
N VAL A 5 -12.49 17.05 -26.96
CA VAL A 5 -12.58 16.65 -25.55
C VAL A 5 -12.37 15.14 -25.50
N VAL A 6 -11.17 14.72 -25.09
CA VAL A 6 -10.83 13.31 -24.91
C VAL A 6 -11.62 12.82 -23.69
N ARG A 7 -12.64 12.00 -23.93
CA ARG A 7 -13.36 11.30 -22.86
C ARG A 7 -12.52 10.09 -22.45
N GLN A 8 -11.72 10.27 -21.41
CA GLN A 8 -11.02 9.17 -20.71
C GLN A 8 -11.78 8.84 -19.41
N PRO A 9 -11.60 7.64 -18.84
CA PRO A 9 -11.98 7.42 -17.45
C PRO A 9 -11.24 8.47 -16.59
N ALA A 10 -12.00 9.45 -16.09
CA ALA A 10 -11.45 10.54 -15.29
C ALA A 10 -11.32 10.07 -13.84
N LEU A 11 -10.32 9.23 -13.57
CA LEU A 11 -10.08 8.72 -12.24
C LEU A 11 -8.79 9.29 -11.68
N LEU A 12 -8.96 10.00 -10.57
CA LEU A 12 -7.86 10.36 -9.68
C LEU A 12 -7.43 9.09 -8.95
N VAL A 13 -6.16 8.72 -9.10
CA VAL A 13 -5.53 7.65 -8.33
C VAL A 13 -4.49 8.25 -7.38
N SER A 14 -4.24 7.54 -6.30
CA SER A 14 -3.14 7.82 -5.38
C SER A 14 -2.37 6.53 -5.11
N GLY A 15 -1.15 6.68 -4.61
CA GLY A 15 -0.34 5.60 -4.08
C GLY A 15 0.26 6.01 -2.75
N SER A 16 0.69 5.01 -1.99
CA SER A 16 1.21 5.13 -0.65
C SER A 16 2.49 4.29 -0.52
N GLY A 17 3.39 4.69 0.37
CA GLY A 17 4.64 3.99 0.54
C GLY A 17 5.20 4.26 1.91
N ALA A 18 5.68 3.20 2.57
CA ALA A 18 6.36 3.28 3.84
C ALA A 18 7.70 2.53 3.74
N HIS A 19 8.74 3.18 4.25
CA HIS A 19 10.09 2.67 4.40
C HIS A 19 10.86 3.60 5.36
N LEU A 20 11.90 3.11 6.05
CA LEU A 20 12.73 3.99 6.90
C LEU A 20 13.52 5.00 6.07
N ASP A 21 13.96 4.60 4.87
CA ASP A 21 14.48 5.51 3.84
C ASP A 21 13.34 6.24 3.09
N PRO A 22 13.23 7.58 3.19
CA PRO A 22 12.21 8.37 2.51
C PRO A 22 12.28 8.32 0.99
N HIS A 23 13.44 8.04 0.38
CA HIS A 23 13.57 7.85 -1.06
C HIS A 23 12.87 6.57 -1.52
N VAL A 24 13.04 5.48 -0.77
CA VAL A 24 12.33 4.21 -1.04
C VAL A 24 10.83 4.39 -0.80
N ALA A 25 10.43 5.06 0.28
CA ALA A 25 9.02 5.34 0.57
C ALA A 25 8.35 6.14 -0.57
N LEU A 26 9.01 7.18 -1.08
CA LEU A 26 8.52 7.97 -2.22
C LEU A 26 8.45 7.15 -3.51
N SER A 27 9.47 6.33 -3.79
CA SER A 27 9.49 5.44 -4.95
C SER A 27 8.31 4.47 -4.91
N ARG A 28 8.03 3.85 -3.75
CA ARG A 28 6.86 2.98 -3.53
C ARG A 28 5.53 3.71 -3.75
N ALA A 29 5.39 4.93 -3.22
CA ALA A 29 4.16 5.71 -3.39
C ALA A 29 3.88 6.05 -4.87
N ILE A 30 4.91 6.47 -5.62
CA ILE A 30 4.77 6.79 -7.05
C ILE A 30 4.44 5.52 -7.86
N THR A 31 5.11 4.41 -7.56
CA THR A 31 4.90 3.14 -8.27
C THR A 31 3.53 2.52 -7.96
N GLU A 32 3.02 2.62 -6.72
CA GLU A 32 1.64 2.22 -6.39
C GLU A 32 0.60 3.08 -7.15
N ALA A 33 0.83 4.39 -7.27
CA ALA A 33 -0.07 5.27 -8.04
C ALA A 33 -0.09 4.90 -9.53
N ALA A 34 1.10 4.62 -10.10
CA ALA A 34 1.22 4.15 -11.48
C ALA A 34 0.54 2.79 -11.69
N GLN A 35 0.78 1.82 -10.80
CA GLN A 35 0.15 0.51 -10.84
C GLN A 35 -1.38 0.62 -10.75
N SER A 36 -1.90 1.47 -9.85
CA SER A 36 -3.34 1.71 -9.69
C SER A 36 -3.97 2.24 -10.98
N ARG A 37 -3.29 3.20 -11.63
CA ARG A 37 -3.74 3.73 -12.93
C ARG A 37 -3.72 2.67 -14.02
N LEU A 38 -2.65 1.90 -14.13
CA LEU A 38 -2.52 0.85 -15.15
C LEU A 38 -3.59 -0.24 -14.98
N THR A 39 -3.84 -0.64 -13.74
CA THR A 39 -4.86 -1.62 -13.39
C THR A 39 -6.25 -1.16 -13.83
N GLN A 40 -6.56 0.13 -13.66
CA GLN A 40 -7.82 0.71 -14.13
C GLN A 40 -7.87 0.82 -15.66
N ILE A 41 -6.80 1.24 -16.34
CA ILE A 41 -6.80 1.34 -17.81
C ILE A 41 -7.01 -0.03 -18.46
N THR A 42 -6.37 -1.06 -17.91
CA THR A 42 -6.45 -2.43 -18.45
C THR A 42 -7.78 -3.10 -18.17
N GLY A 43 -8.56 -2.61 -17.18
CA GLY A 43 -9.84 -3.23 -16.80
C GLY A 43 -9.72 -4.66 -16.30
N SER A 44 -8.52 -5.08 -15.88
CA SER A 44 -8.20 -6.47 -15.55
C SER A 44 -8.65 -6.91 -14.16
N ARG A 45 -9.20 -6.00 -13.36
CA ARG A 45 -9.62 -6.28 -11.99
C ARG A 45 -11.13 -6.25 -11.80
N GLU A 46 -11.63 -7.35 -11.26
CA GLU A 46 -13.06 -7.57 -10.97
C GLU A 46 -13.54 -6.84 -9.71
N ASP A 47 -12.63 -6.43 -8.83
CA ASP A 47 -12.94 -5.71 -7.58
C ASP A 47 -13.14 -4.19 -7.77
N ILE A 48 -12.90 -3.68 -8.99
CA ILE A 48 -13.09 -2.26 -9.30
C ILE A 48 -14.55 -2.02 -9.70
N HIS A 49 -15.24 -1.17 -8.94
CA HIS A 49 -16.64 -0.86 -9.19
C HIS A 49 -16.85 -0.35 -10.65
N PRO A 50 -17.83 -0.89 -11.41
CA PRO A 50 -18.03 -0.56 -12.83
C PRO A 50 -18.15 0.94 -13.13
N ALA A 51 -18.64 1.74 -12.17
CA ALA A 51 -18.71 3.19 -12.31
C ALA A 51 -17.35 3.87 -12.55
N ALA A 52 -16.24 3.25 -12.13
CA ALA A 52 -14.88 3.70 -12.38
C ALA A 52 -14.59 3.80 -13.89
N TYR A 53 -15.15 2.91 -14.70
CA TYR A 53 -14.91 2.84 -16.14
C TYR A 53 -15.80 3.78 -16.96
N ARG A 54 -16.71 4.53 -16.33
CA ARG A 54 -17.61 5.43 -17.04
C ARG A 54 -16.83 6.61 -17.62
N PRO A 55 -17.01 6.96 -18.91
CA PRO A 55 -16.35 8.11 -19.50
C PRO A 55 -16.75 9.39 -18.76
N ALA A 56 -15.77 10.16 -18.32
CA ALA A 56 -15.98 11.40 -17.59
C ALA A 56 -15.11 12.53 -18.16
N VAL A 57 -15.48 13.78 -17.86
CA VAL A 57 -14.62 14.91 -18.21
C VAL A 57 -13.41 14.87 -17.30
N HIS A 58 -12.22 14.75 -17.88
CA HIS A 58 -10.98 14.81 -17.11
C HIS A 58 -10.87 16.17 -16.41
N ARG A 59 -11.01 16.17 -15.07
CA ARG A 59 -10.76 17.34 -14.24
C ARG A 59 -9.36 17.24 -13.68
N ARG A 60 -8.55 18.29 -13.91
CA ARG A 60 -7.21 18.37 -13.31
C ARG A 60 -7.36 18.27 -11.78
N PRO A 61 -6.59 17.40 -11.11
CA PRO A 61 -6.59 17.34 -9.65
C PRO A 61 -6.18 18.69 -9.08
N GLN A 62 -6.91 19.16 -8.06
CA GLN A 62 -6.52 20.35 -7.32
C GLN A 62 -5.44 19.98 -6.29
N PRO A 63 -4.49 20.89 -6.00
CA PRO A 63 -3.55 20.68 -4.91
C PRO A 63 -4.28 20.37 -3.61
N ALA A 64 -3.71 19.49 -2.79
CA ALA A 64 -4.25 19.24 -1.45
C ALA A 64 -4.21 20.55 -0.64
N ALA A 65 -5.30 20.86 0.06
CA ALA A 65 -5.40 22.05 0.91
C ALA A 65 -4.78 21.84 2.32
N GLY A 66 -4.34 20.62 2.62
CA GLY A 66 -3.78 20.25 3.92
C GLY A 66 -2.29 20.55 4.05
N PRO A 67 -1.75 20.51 5.29
CA PRO A 67 -0.34 20.66 5.54
C PRO A 67 0.46 19.60 4.76
N CYS A 68 1.47 20.05 4.03
CA CYS A 68 2.39 19.21 3.28
C CYS A 68 3.81 19.47 3.79
N ALA A 69 4.49 18.42 4.26
CA ALA A 69 5.90 18.52 4.60
C ALA A 69 6.74 18.62 3.33
N GLY A 70 7.78 19.44 3.37
CA GLY A 70 8.73 19.55 2.27
C GLY A 70 9.57 18.28 2.15
N ARG A 71 10.02 17.93 0.94
CA ARG A 71 10.89 16.75 0.75
C ARG A 71 12.17 16.84 1.60
N ALA A 72 12.77 18.02 1.71
CA ALA A 72 13.98 18.22 2.51
C ALA A 72 13.73 17.98 4.01
N GLU A 73 12.56 18.40 4.51
CA GLU A 73 12.15 18.19 5.90
C GLU A 73 11.97 16.70 6.20
N VAL A 74 11.27 15.98 5.32
CA VAL A 74 11.08 14.52 5.44
C VAL A 74 12.41 13.78 5.33
N ALA A 75 13.29 14.20 4.41
CA ALA A 75 14.61 13.61 4.25
C ALA A 75 15.51 13.83 5.47
N ALA A 76 15.43 15.00 6.12
CA ALA A 76 16.23 15.31 7.31
C ALA A 76 15.84 14.46 8.54
N GLN A 77 14.65 13.88 8.57
CA GLN A 77 14.21 12.98 9.64
C GLN A 77 14.81 11.57 9.51
N HIS A 78 15.41 11.24 8.36
CA HIS A 78 16.10 9.98 8.16
C HIS A 78 17.48 10.03 8.80
N THR A 79 17.65 9.29 9.89
CA THR A 79 18.90 9.28 10.68
C THR A 79 19.45 7.88 10.90
N THR A 80 18.79 6.85 10.36
CA THR A 80 19.04 5.47 10.75
C THR A 80 19.31 4.60 9.53
N GLU A 81 20.51 4.02 9.51
CA GLU A 81 20.91 2.97 8.60
C GLU A 81 21.10 1.68 9.40
N PHE A 82 20.80 0.54 8.80
CA PHE A 82 20.92 -0.78 9.43
C PHE A 82 21.84 -1.67 8.59
N ALA A 83 22.68 -2.45 9.26
CA ALA A 83 23.58 -3.38 8.60
C ALA A 83 22.87 -4.66 8.12
N THR A 84 21.72 -4.99 8.73
CA THR A 84 20.93 -6.19 8.43
C THR A 84 19.44 -5.89 8.48
N ASP A 85 18.68 -6.64 7.68
CA ASP A 85 17.21 -6.58 7.67
C ASP A 85 16.63 -6.99 9.05
N ASP A 86 17.28 -7.90 9.76
CA ASP A 86 16.89 -8.31 11.12
C ASP A 86 16.98 -7.14 12.11
N GLY A 87 18.08 -6.38 12.07
CA GLY A 87 18.26 -5.21 12.94
C GLY A 87 17.27 -4.08 12.61
N GLU A 88 16.94 -3.90 11.32
CA GLU A 88 15.89 -2.98 10.90
C GLU A 88 14.51 -3.40 11.42
N ALA A 89 14.18 -4.70 11.32
CA ALA A 89 12.92 -5.25 11.81
C ALA A 89 12.79 -5.14 13.34
N GLU A 90 13.86 -5.42 14.10
CA GLU A 90 13.91 -5.25 15.55
C GLU A 90 13.67 -3.79 15.96
N HIS A 91 14.30 -2.84 15.27
CA HIS A 91 14.09 -1.42 15.51
C HIS A 91 12.63 -1.01 15.25
N LEU A 92 12.03 -1.47 14.15
CA LEU A 92 10.62 -1.21 13.85
C LEU A 92 9.70 -1.80 14.92
N ALA A 93 9.97 -3.03 15.37
CA ALA A 93 9.19 -3.67 16.42
C ALA A 93 9.25 -2.89 17.74
N ALA A 94 10.45 -2.45 18.14
CA ALA A 94 10.65 -1.62 19.33
C ALA A 94 9.91 -0.28 19.23
N ARG A 95 9.95 0.37 18.06
CA ARG A 95 9.21 1.62 17.82
C ARG A 95 7.69 1.43 17.89
N ILE A 96 7.17 0.37 17.28
CA ILE A 96 5.73 0.06 17.35
C ILE A 96 5.32 -0.19 18.80
N GLN A 97 6.10 -0.97 19.55
CA GLN A 97 5.84 -1.22 20.97
C GLN A 97 5.87 0.07 21.80
N ALA A 98 6.84 0.96 21.57
CA ALA A 98 6.94 2.23 22.27
C ALA A 98 5.73 3.15 22.02
N VAL A 99 5.18 3.14 20.81
CA VAL A 99 4.03 3.99 20.42
C VAL A 99 2.69 3.38 20.81
N THR A 100 2.54 2.05 20.71
CA THR A 100 1.26 1.36 20.85
C THR A 100 1.09 0.63 22.18
N GLY A 101 2.18 0.42 22.93
CA GLY A 101 2.21 -0.46 24.10
C GLY A 101 2.23 -1.95 23.78
N HIS A 102 2.22 -2.34 22.49
CA HIS A 102 2.10 -3.74 22.07
C HIS A 102 3.21 -4.09 21.07
N SER A 103 3.88 -5.21 21.31
CA SER A 103 4.83 -5.76 20.33
C SER A 103 4.09 -6.29 19.11
N PRO A 104 4.60 -6.10 17.88
CA PRO A 104 4.08 -6.78 16.71
C PRO A 104 4.17 -8.31 16.86
N LEU A 105 3.19 -9.01 16.33
CA LEU A 105 3.12 -10.46 16.27
C LEU A 105 3.38 -10.92 14.84
N VAL A 106 4.14 -12.00 14.68
CA VAL A 106 4.42 -12.60 13.37
C VAL A 106 3.76 -13.97 13.31
N VAL A 107 2.96 -14.19 12.27
CA VAL A 107 2.45 -15.51 11.89
C VAL A 107 3.26 -15.99 10.71
N ASP A 108 4.07 -17.01 10.92
CA ASP A 108 4.82 -17.66 9.84
C ASP A 108 3.87 -18.52 8.98
N LEU A 109 3.82 -18.22 7.69
CA LEU A 109 3.03 -18.89 6.68
C LEU A 109 3.91 -19.61 5.64
N THR A 110 5.22 -19.69 5.89
CA THR A 110 6.19 -20.38 5.03
C THR A 110 5.89 -21.87 4.92
N HIS A 111 5.24 -22.44 5.93
CA HIS A 111 4.92 -23.86 6.02
C HIS A 111 3.40 -24.10 5.97
N GLY A 112 2.96 -24.99 5.07
CA GLY A 112 1.53 -25.33 4.91
C GLY A 112 1.24 -26.21 3.68
N LEU A 113 -0.06 -26.47 3.44
CA LEU A 113 -0.54 -27.35 2.34
C LEU A 113 -0.12 -26.90 0.92
N HIS A 114 0.29 -25.63 0.77
CA HIS A 114 0.72 -25.04 -0.51
C HIS A 114 2.18 -24.58 -0.49
N GLN A 115 3.03 -25.23 0.32
CA GLN A 115 4.42 -24.82 0.51
C GLN A 115 5.21 -24.72 -0.80
N ARG A 116 5.93 -23.61 -0.94
CA ARG A 116 6.94 -23.32 -1.97
C ARG A 116 8.24 -23.01 -1.23
N ARG A 117 9.24 -23.88 -1.34
CA ARG A 117 10.50 -23.77 -0.56
C ARG A 117 11.31 -22.52 -0.92
N GLU A 118 11.03 -21.94 -2.07
CA GLU A 118 11.69 -20.75 -2.61
C GLU A 118 11.20 -19.42 -2.01
N PHE A 119 10.10 -19.41 -1.24
CA PHE A 119 9.53 -18.19 -0.68
C PHE A 119 9.30 -18.29 0.83
N ALA A 120 9.74 -17.27 1.57
CA ALA A 120 9.33 -17.04 2.95
C ALA A 120 8.11 -16.12 2.97
N VAL A 121 7.05 -16.51 3.70
CA VAL A 121 5.80 -15.75 3.75
C VAL A 121 5.38 -15.58 5.20
N VAL A 122 5.11 -14.33 5.60
CA VAL A 122 4.66 -14.02 6.95
C VAL A 122 3.46 -13.09 6.92
N LYS A 123 2.62 -13.17 7.96
CA LYS A 123 1.60 -12.18 8.26
C LYS A 123 1.95 -11.49 9.57
N VAL A 124 2.22 -10.18 9.49
CA VAL A 124 2.50 -9.35 10.66
C VAL A 124 1.21 -8.71 11.17
N LEU A 125 0.97 -8.81 12.48
CA LEU A 125 -0.14 -8.18 13.18
C LEU A 125 0.45 -7.18 14.17
N ALA A 126 0.14 -5.90 14.02
CA ALA A 126 0.57 -4.85 14.93
C ALA A 126 -0.65 -4.29 15.66
N PRO A 127 -0.91 -4.73 16.91
CA PRO A 127 -2.08 -4.28 17.65
C PRO A 127 -2.10 -2.75 17.80
N ALA A 128 -3.32 -2.19 17.85
CA ALA A 128 -3.57 -0.75 17.98
C ALA A 128 -3.08 0.16 16.83
N LEU A 129 -2.39 -0.37 15.80
CA LEU A 129 -2.21 0.37 14.55
C LEU A 129 -3.54 0.47 13.78
N ARG A 130 -3.78 1.63 13.18
CA ARG A 130 -4.98 1.86 12.36
C ARG A 130 -4.86 1.14 11.02
N CYS A 131 -5.96 0.55 10.58
CA CYS A 131 -6.10 -0.01 9.24
C CYS A 131 -7.35 0.60 8.60
N ASP A 132 -7.15 1.65 7.79
CA ASP A 132 -8.25 2.44 7.21
C ASP A 132 -8.88 1.77 5.98
N ARG A 133 -8.35 0.62 5.53
CA ARG A 133 -9.01 -0.23 4.55
C ARG A 133 -9.77 -1.32 5.30
N PRO A 134 -11.11 -1.40 5.23
CA PRO A 134 -11.80 -2.60 5.70
C PRO A 134 -11.26 -3.74 4.86
N ALA A 135 -10.54 -4.64 5.49
CA ALA A 135 -10.06 -5.82 4.82
C ALA A 135 -11.29 -6.63 4.41
N HIS A 136 -11.70 -6.51 3.14
CA HIS A 136 -12.50 -7.55 2.52
C HIS A 136 -11.58 -8.77 2.42
N HIS A 137 -11.47 -9.49 3.52
CA HIS A 137 -10.92 -10.83 3.55
C HIS A 137 -12.10 -11.72 3.15
N PRO A 138 -12.24 -12.14 1.88
CA PRO A 138 -13.10 -13.27 1.58
C PRO A 138 -12.56 -14.41 2.43
N ARG A 139 -13.25 -14.72 3.54
CA ARG A 139 -12.96 -15.92 4.30
C ARG A 139 -13.20 -17.07 3.33
N PRO A 140 -12.24 -17.98 3.12
CA PRO A 140 -12.57 -19.24 2.50
C PRO A 140 -13.70 -19.84 3.34
N THR A 141 -14.89 -19.93 2.76
CA THR A 141 -15.94 -20.74 3.36
C THR A 141 -15.39 -22.15 3.31
N GLN A 142 -15.30 -22.81 4.47
CA GLN A 142 -15.13 -24.26 4.47
C GLN A 142 -16.30 -24.79 3.64
N LYS A 143 -16.03 -25.29 2.43
CA LYS A 143 -16.93 -26.24 1.81
C LYS A 143 -16.99 -27.40 2.78
N ALA A 144 -18.16 -27.63 3.38
CA ALA A 144 -18.43 -28.85 4.10
C ALA A 144 -17.95 -30.01 3.21
N ALA A 145 -17.05 -30.84 3.73
CA ALA A 145 -16.67 -32.07 3.07
C ALA A 145 -17.97 -32.86 2.85
N ALA A 146 -18.30 -33.08 1.57
CA ALA A 146 -19.36 -33.99 1.15
C ALA A 146 -18.74 -35.38 0.95
#